data_AF-A0A6I6GMJ3-F1
#
_entry.id   AF-A0A6I6GMJ3-F1
#
_cell.length_a   1.000
_cell.length_b   1.000
_cell.length_c   1.000
_cell.angle_alpha   90.00
_cell.angle_beta   90.00
_cell.angle_gamma   90.00
#
_symmetry.space_group_name_H-M   'P 1'
#
loop_
_entity.id
_entity.type
_entity.pdbx_description
1 polymer ?
#
loop_
_entity_poly.entity_id
_entity_poly.type
_entity_poly.pdbx_seq_one_letter_code
_entity_poly.pdbx_strand_id
1 'polypeptide(L)'
;MSLQHLDAPEQFPALAMAAICHAYTAAEARSILQQWMITALIDEAATVDTYDSKRQLADFCEDLQQLLEAIRLLQQQTNRRQKQLLAAMPLQARQWHKTAQQSMRLNHSEKQQPLQLLQQFARQWPQPYVHSTLLNILDSALHQPRLQQHDNILFYRILLAATRIAQLHCNENADSLIQ
;
A
#
# COMPACT_ATOMS: atom_id res chain seq x y z
N MET A 1 -17.98 -21.25 -1.43
CA MET A 1 -17.47 -20.84 -0.09
C MET A 1 -17.65 -19.34 0.03
N SER A 2 -18.59 -18.93 0.88
CA SER A 2 -19.09 -17.55 0.96
C SER A 2 -18.09 -16.63 1.65
N LEU A 3 -17.71 -15.54 0.96
CA LEU A 3 -16.85 -14.46 1.45
C LEU A 3 -17.60 -13.51 2.41
N GLN A 4 -18.29 -14.05 3.41
CA GLN A 4 -19.11 -13.29 4.37
C GLN A 4 -18.46 -13.08 5.75
N HIS A 5 -17.17 -13.37 5.90
CA HIS A 5 -16.46 -13.22 7.19
C HIS A 5 -15.19 -12.35 7.14
N LEU A 6 -15.03 -11.53 6.10
CA LEU A 6 -14.06 -10.44 6.09
C LEU A 6 -14.77 -9.11 6.30
N ASP A 7 -15.65 -9.08 7.31
CA ASP A 7 -16.24 -7.86 7.82
C ASP A 7 -15.13 -7.05 8.50
N ALA A 8 -14.89 -5.88 7.93
CA ALA A 8 -14.05 -4.81 8.43
C ALA A 8 -12.56 -5.18 8.71
N PRO A 9 -11.63 -4.88 7.78
CA PRO A 9 -10.20 -4.71 8.13
C PRO A 9 -9.95 -3.65 9.24
N GLU A 10 -11.00 -3.00 9.74
CA GLU A 10 -11.04 -1.99 10.80
C GLU A 10 -10.80 -2.57 12.20
N GLN A 11 -11.13 -3.84 12.44
CA GLN A 11 -11.02 -4.43 13.79
C GLN A 11 -9.65 -5.06 14.05
N PHE A 12 -8.84 -5.29 13.00
CA PHE A 12 -7.58 -6.03 13.12
C PHE A 12 -6.50 -5.49 12.17
N PRO A 13 -5.78 -4.41 12.55
CA PRO A 13 -4.67 -3.84 11.77
C PRO A 13 -3.62 -4.89 11.38
N ALA A 14 -3.35 -5.86 12.26
CA ALA A 14 -2.42 -6.96 12.00
C ALA A 14 -2.91 -7.92 10.89
N LEU A 15 -4.21 -8.20 10.81
CA LEU A 15 -4.80 -9.02 9.73
C LEU A 15 -4.81 -8.25 8.41
N ALA A 16 -5.12 -6.96 8.45
CA ALA A 16 -5.01 -6.08 7.30
C ALA A 16 -3.57 -6.00 6.76
N MET A 17 -2.58 -5.82 7.64
CA MET A 17 -1.16 -5.88 7.29
C MET A 17 -0.77 -7.23 6.68
N ALA A 18 -1.22 -8.34 7.27
CA ALA A 18 -0.96 -9.67 6.72
C ALA A 18 -1.59 -9.83 5.33
N ALA A 19 -2.83 -9.39 5.12
CA ALA A 19 -3.48 -9.42 3.81
C ALA A 19 -2.73 -8.60 2.77
N ILE A 20 -2.28 -7.39 3.11
CA ILE A 20 -1.43 -6.54 2.24
C ILE A 20 -0.15 -7.28 1.83
N CYS A 21 0.45 -8.03 2.74
CA CYS A 21 1.72 -8.70 2.52
C CYS A 21 1.60 -10.06 1.80
N HIS A 22 0.43 -10.70 1.84
CA HIS A 22 0.21 -12.04 1.28
C HIS A 22 -0.63 -12.07 -0.01
N ALA A 23 -1.46 -11.05 -0.26
CA ALA A 23 -2.32 -11.02 -1.45
C ALA A 23 -1.57 -10.71 -2.74
N TYR A 24 -0.48 -9.93 -2.65
CA TYR A 24 0.35 -9.55 -3.79
C TYR A 24 1.82 -9.55 -3.38
N THR A 25 2.73 -9.84 -4.31
CA THR A 25 4.15 -9.51 -4.16
C THR A 25 4.37 -8.00 -4.26
N ALA A 26 5.55 -7.52 -3.89
CA ALA A 26 5.86 -6.09 -3.99
C ALA A 26 5.92 -5.61 -5.45
N ALA A 27 6.44 -6.45 -6.33
CA ALA A 27 6.46 -6.18 -7.76
C ALA A 27 5.04 -6.14 -8.36
N GLU A 28 4.17 -7.08 -8.00
CA GLU A 28 2.78 -7.10 -8.48
C GLU A 28 1.98 -5.89 -8.00
N ALA A 29 2.00 -5.60 -6.69
CA ALA A 29 1.28 -4.45 -6.15
C ALA A 29 1.74 -3.14 -6.80
N ARG A 30 3.05 -2.99 -7.03
CA ARG A 30 3.61 -1.85 -7.76
C ARG A 30 3.12 -1.80 -9.20
N SER A 31 3.18 -2.91 -9.92
CA SER A 31 2.74 -2.97 -11.32
C SER A 31 1.27 -2.59 -11.46
N ILE A 32 0.40 -3.14 -10.59
CA ILE A 32 -1.05 -2.84 -10.61
C ILE A 32 -1.28 -1.36 -10.31
N LEU A 33 -0.67 -0.83 -9.25
CA LEU A 33 -0.82 0.58 -8.89
C LEU A 33 -0.28 1.54 -9.97
N GLN A 34 0.82 1.19 -10.63
CA GLN A 34 1.36 1.97 -11.75
C GLN A 34 0.40 1.97 -12.94
N GLN A 35 -0.20 0.82 -13.26
CA GLN A 35 -1.17 0.74 -14.34
C GLN A 35 -2.43 1.55 -14.01
N TRP A 36 -2.95 1.43 -12.79
CA TRP A 36 -4.07 2.23 -12.29
C TRP A 36 -3.80 3.73 -12.38
N MET A 37 -2.60 4.18 -11.95
CA MET A 37 -2.16 5.57 -12.05
C MET A 37 -2.10 6.06 -13.50
N ILE A 38 -1.47 5.29 -14.39
CA ILE A 38 -1.37 5.64 -15.82
C ILE A 38 -2.76 5.76 -16.43
N THR A 39 -3.67 4.83 -16.10
CA THR A 39 -5.05 4.90 -16.55
C THR A 39 -5.73 6.17 -16.07
N ALA A 40 -5.67 6.49 -14.77
CA ALA A 40 -6.29 7.70 -14.22
C ALA A 40 -5.70 9.02 -14.76
N LEU A 41 -4.44 9.01 -15.23
CA LEU A 41 -3.79 10.19 -15.82
C LEU A 41 -4.18 10.44 -17.30
N ILE A 42 -4.52 9.37 -18.02
CA ILE A 42 -4.84 9.39 -19.46
C ILE A 42 -6.35 9.42 -19.70
N ASP A 43 -7.13 8.96 -18.71
CA ASP A 43 -8.58 8.98 -18.75
C ASP A 43 -9.11 10.42 -18.87
N GLU A 44 -9.62 10.77 -20.05
CA GLU A 44 -10.21 12.09 -20.35
C GLU A 44 -11.51 12.33 -19.56
N ALA A 45 -12.13 11.28 -19.01
CA ALA A 45 -13.29 11.38 -18.13
C ALA A 45 -12.91 11.52 -16.65
N ALA A 46 -11.63 11.31 -16.29
CA ALA A 46 -11.18 11.48 -14.93
C ALA A 46 -11.16 12.97 -14.57
N THR A 47 -11.56 13.29 -13.34
CA THR A 47 -11.64 14.66 -12.77
C THR A 47 -10.30 15.41 -12.66
N VAL A 48 -9.23 14.89 -13.27
CA VAL A 48 -7.86 15.36 -13.18
C VAL A 48 -7.52 16.21 -14.41
N ASP A 49 -8.22 17.34 -14.55
CA ASP A 49 -8.15 18.17 -15.76
C ASP A 49 -6.97 19.16 -15.79
N THR A 50 -6.30 19.38 -14.67
CA THR A 50 -5.19 20.34 -14.58
C THR A 50 -3.82 19.66 -14.45
N TYR A 51 -2.78 20.34 -14.95
CA TYR A 51 -1.40 19.90 -14.77
C TYR A 51 -1.04 19.66 -13.30
N ASP A 52 -1.50 20.55 -12.41
CA ASP A 52 -1.26 20.45 -10.97
C ASP A 52 -1.98 19.24 -10.37
N SER A 53 -3.22 18.95 -10.79
CA SER A 53 -3.94 17.76 -10.36
C SER A 53 -3.25 16.47 -10.82
N LYS A 54 -2.70 16.45 -12.04
CA LYS A 54 -1.94 15.29 -12.57
C LYS A 54 -0.65 15.06 -11.78
N ARG A 55 0.04 16.14 -11.43
CA ARG A 55 1.25 16.08 -10.59
C ARG A 55 0.92 15.58 -9.19
N GLN A 56 -0.12 16.11 -8.55
CA GLN A 56 -0.56 15.66 -7.22
C GLN A 56 -0.98 14.19 -7.21
N LEU A 57 -1.63 13.70 -8.27
CA LEU A 57 -1.96 12.29 -8.42
C LEU A 57 -0.69 11.42 -8.52
N ALA A 58 0.30 11.86 -9.30
CA ALA A 58 1.58 11.15 -9.42
C ALA A 58 2.33 11.09 -8.08
N ASP A 59 2.44 12.23 -7.37
CA ASP A 59 3.07 12.33 -6.05
C ASP A 59 2.33 11.43 -5.04
N PHE A 60 1.00 11.45 -5.02
CA PHE A 60 0.18 10.58 -4.17
C PHE A 60 0.42 9.09 -4.45
N CYS A 61 0.50 8.68 -5.72
CA CYS A 61 0.72 7.29 -6.09
C CYS A 61 2.14 6.82 -5.73
N GLU A 62 3.13 7.71 -5.79
CA GLU A 62 4.48 7.44 -5.33
C GLU A 62 4.52 7.21 -3.81
N ASP A 63 3.93 8.10 -3.04
CA ASP A 63 3.87 7.97 -1.58
C ASP A 63 3.08 6.73 -1.14
N LEU A 64 2.04 6.35 -1.90
CA LEU A 64 1.28 5.14 -1.67
C LEU A 64 2.11 3.86 -1.91
N GLN A 65 3.02 3.87 -2.89
CA GLN A 65 3.97 2.76 -3.10
C GLN A 65 4.95 2.65 -1.93
N GLN A 66 5.49 3.79 -1.46
CA GLN A 66 6.38 3.83 -0.30
C GLN A 66 5.67 3.32 0.97
N LEU A 67 4.39 3.70 1.15
CA LEU A 67 3.58 3.23 2.26
C LEU A 67 3.42 1.70 2.27
N LEU A 68 3.09 1.10 1.13
CA LEU A 68 2.96 -0.35 1.02
C LEU A 68 4.29 -1.08 1.31
N GLU A 69 5.41 -0.50 0.90
CA GLU A 69 6.74 -1.03 1.20
C GLU A 69 7.07 -0.92 2.70
N ALA A 70 6.79 0.22 3.32
CA ALA A 70 6.99 0.45 4.74
C ALA A 70 6.17 -0.52 5.61
N ILE A 71 4.90 -0.76 5.25
CA ILE A 71 4.04 -1.73 5.93
C ILE A 71 4.61 -3.15 5.83
N ARG A 72 5.11 -3.55 4.65
CA ARG A 72 5.78 -4.85 4.48
C ARG A 72 7.03 -4.97 5.35
N LEU A 73 7.86 -3.93 5.44
CA LEU A 73 9.03 -3.93 6.30
C LEU A 73 8.66 -4.07 7.78
N LEU A 74 7.63 -3.35 8.24
CA LEU A 74 7.12 -3.45 9.61
C LEU A 74 6.62 -4.87 9.92
N GLN A 75 5.90 -5.49 8.98
CA GLN A 75 5.45 -6.87 9.12
C GLN A 75 6.63 -7.85 9.22
N GLN A 76 7.66 -7.69 8.39
CA GLN A 76 8.86 -8.53 8.43
C GLN A 76 9.65 -8.35 9.74
N GLN A 77 9.68 -7.14 10.29
CA GLN A 77 10.36 -6.84 11.54
C GLN A 77 9.67 -7.51 12.74
N THR A 78 8.33 -7.51 12.75
CA THR A 78 7.48 -8.06 13.82
C THR A 78 7.29 -9.58 13.73
N ASN A 79 7.35 -10.18 12.53
CA ASN A 79 7.08 -11.60 12.35
C ASN A 79 8.30 -12.49 12.65
N ARG A 80 8.55 -12.78 13.94
CA ARG A 80 9.63 -13.69 14.40
C ARG A 80 9.57 -15.08 13.75
N ARG A 81 8.37 -15.59 13.48
CA ARG A 81 8.16 -16.90 12.83
C ARG A 81 8.61 -16.89 11.37
N GLN A 82 8.40 -15.78 10.67
CA GLN A 82 8.89 -15.58 9.30
C GLN A 82 10.42 -15.46 9.26
N LYS A 83 11.04 -14.79 10.25
CA LYS A 83 12.51 -14.78 10.41
C LYS A 83 13.07 -16.19 10.63
N GLN A 84 12.41 -17.02 11.43
CA GLN A 84 12.81 -18.42 11.65
C GLN A 84 12.65 -19.28 10.39
N LEU A 85 11.55 -19.13 9.66
CA LEU A 85 11.31 -19.81 8.38
C LEU A 85 12.35 -19.41 7.33
N LEU A 86 12.65 -18.13 7.18
CA LEU A 86 13.70 -17.64 6.28
C LEU A 86 15.09 -18.17 6.69
N ALA A 87 15.36 -18.24 8.00
CA ALA A 87 16.59 -18.81 8.53
C ALA A 87 16.68 -20.35 8.38
N ALA A 88 15.58 -21.03 8.07
CA ALA A 88 15.54 -22.46 7.78
C ALA A 88 15.57 -22.77 6.27
N MET A 89 15.31 -21.77 5.41
CA MET A 89 15.32 -21.97 3.95
C MET A 89 16.75 -22.17 3.39
N PRO A 90 16.92 -22.95 2.30
CA PRO A 90 18.16 -23.03 1.55
C PRO A 90 18.61 -21.65 1.04
N LEU A 91 19.93 -21.44 0.92
CA LEU A 91 20.52 -20.16 0.48
C LEU A 91 19.94 -19.64 -0.85
N GLN A 92 19.70 -20.51 -1.82
CA GLN A 92 19.07 -20.16 -3.10
C GLN A 92 17.63 -19.69 -2.93
N ALA A 93 16.83 -20.34 -2.08
CA ALA A 93 15.46 -19.92 -1.79
C ALA A 93 15.41 -18.58 -1.05
N ARG A 94 16.39 -18.31 -0.16
CA ARG A 94 16.54 -16.98 0.47
C ARG A 94 16.90 -15.90 -0.54
N GLN A 95 17.79 -16.20 -1.48
CA GLN A 95 18.15 -15.28 -2.55
C GLN A 95 16.94 -14.97 -3.44
N TRP A 96 16.18 -15.98 -3.85
CA TRP A 96 14.95 -15.80 -4.62
C TRP A 96 13.89 -15.00 -3.85
N HIS A 97 13.70 -15.27 -2.57
CA HIS A 97 12.80 -14.49 -1.71
C HIS A 97 13.28 -13.03 -1.58
N LYS A 98 14.58 -12.80 -1.47
CA LYS A 98 15.17 -11.44 -1.42
C LYS A 98 14.97 -10.69 -2.74
N THR A 99 15.11 -11.35 -3.88
CA THR A 99 14.85 -10.77 -5.21
C THR A 99 13.37 -10.51 -5.45
N ALA A 100 12.49 -11.43 -5.06
CA ALA A 100 11.03 -11.25 -5.14
C ALA A 100 10.51 -10.14 -4.22
N GLN A 101 11.25 -9.83 -3.14
CA GLN A 101 10.96 -8.75 -2.20
C GLN A 101 11.79 -7.49 -2.42
N GLN A 102 12.63 -7.42 -3.45
CA GLN A 102 13.36 -6.20 -3.81
C GLN A 102 12.37 -5.16 -4.36
N SER A 103 11.65 -4.51 -3.45
CA SER A 103 11.09 -3.20 -3.70
C SER A 103 12.20 -2.19 -3.46
N MET A 104 12.49 -1.41 -4.50
CA MET A 104 13.66 -0.53 -4.60
C MET A 104 13.25 0.95 -4.55
N ARG A 105 12.15 1.31 -3.88
CA ARG A 105 11.75 2.71 -3.75
C ARG A 105 12.35 3.34 -2.51
N LEU A 106 12.37 2.61 -1.38
CA LEU A 106 12.91 3.17 -0.15
C LEU A 106 14.44 3.21 -0.15
N ASN A 107 14.99 4.37 0.18
CA ASN A 107 16.42 4.58 0.42
C ASN A 107 16.86 3.92 1.74
N HIS A 108 18.17 3.96 2.02
CA HIS A 108 18.71 3.27 3.20
C HIS A 108 18.15 3.81 4.52
N SER A 109 18.01 5.13 4.66
CA SER A 109 17.41 5.78 5.85
C SER A 109 15.95 5.41 6.04
N GLU A 110 15.16 5.43 4.97
CA GLU A 110 13.74 5.11 4.97
C GLU A 110 13.47 3.66 5.38
N LYS A 111 14.34 2.73 4.95
CA LYS A 111 14.29 1.33 5.36
C LYS A 111 14.57 1.11 6.84
N GLN A 112 15.34 2.00 7.47
CA GLN A 112 15.62 1.91 8.90
C GLN A 112 14.45 2.46 9.74
N GLN A 113 13.64 3.36 9.19
CA GLN A 113 12.57 4.06 9.91
C GLN A 113 11.22 3.99 9.17
N PRO A 114 10.69 2.79 8.88
CA PRO A 114 9.46 2.64 8.10
C PRO A 114 8.24 3.27 8.79
N LEU A 115 8.23 3.35 10.13
CA LEU A 115 7.15 4.01 10.88
C LEU A 115 7.05 5.51 10.53
N GLN A 116 8.18 6.19 10.29
CA GLN A 116 8.17 7.61 9.93
C GLN A 116 7.52 7.85 8.57
N LEU A 117 7.67 6.92 7.63
CA LEU A 117 6.99 7.00 6.33
C LEU A 117 5.47 6.91 6.46
N LEU A 118 4.97 6.04 7.35
CA LEU A 118 3.54 5.95 7.65
C LEU A 118 3.02 7.28 8.18
N GLN A 119 3.77 7.90 9.10
CA GLN A 119 3.41 9.20 9.68
C GLN A 119 3.48 10.34 8.66
N GLN A 120 4.52 10.36 7.82
CA GLN A 120 4.67 11.36 6.76
C GLN A 120 3.51 11.27 5.77
N PHE A 121 3.18 10.05 5.33
CA PHE A 121 2.03 9.83 4.45
C PHE A 121 0.73 10.38 5.06
N ALA A 122 0.47 10.04 6.33
CA ALA A 122 -0.75 10.46 7.02
C ALA A 122 -0.85 11.99 7.19
N ARG A 123 0.29 12.68 7.39
CA ARG A 123 0.37 14.14 7.51
C ARG A 123 0.25 14.84 6.15
N GLN A 124 0.83 14.27 5.10
CA GLN A 124 0.85 14.85 3.77
C GLN A 124 -0.49 14.70 3.05
N TRP A 125 -1.20 13.59 3.28
CA TRP A 125 -2.44 13.27 2.59
C TRP A 125 -3.62 13.13 3.57
N PRO A 126 -4.46 14.17 3.69
CA PRO A 126 -5.66 14.12 4.53
C PRO A 126 -6.60 12.99 4.10
N GLN A 127 -7.22 12.32 5.08
CA GLN A 127 -8.09 11.17 4.81
C GLN A 127 -9.20 11.42 3.76
N PRO A 128 -9.89 12.58 3.73
CA PRO A 128 -10.87 12.85 2.67
C PRO A 128 -10.26 12.82 1.27
N TYR A 129 -9.07 13.40 1.11
CA TYR A 129 -8.35 13.40 -0.16
C TYR A 129 -7.90 11.99 -0.56
N VAL A 130 -7.38 11.22 0.40
CA VAL A 130 -6.99 9.82 0.16
C VAL A 130 -8.17 9.01 -0.35
N HIS A 131 -9.33 9.13 0.29
CA HIS A 131 -10.52 8.36 -0.08
C HIS A 131 -11.02 8.74 -1.47
N SER A 132 -11.19 10.03 -1.76
CA SER A 132 -11.65 10.50 -3.07
C SER A 132 -10.68 10.09 -4.18
N THR A 133 -9.38 10.24 -3.94
CA THR A 133 -8.35 9.92 -4.94
C THR A 133 -8.29 8.42 -5.22
N LEU A 134 -8.35 7.57 -4.19
CA LEU A 134 -8.38 6.12 -4.40
C LEU A 134 -9.63 5.65 -5.15
N LEU A 135 -10.79 6.25 -4.88
CA LEU A 135 -12.02 5.96 -5.64
C LEU A 135 -11.90 6.39 -7.09
N ASN A 136 -11.37 7.58 -7.37
CA ASN A 136 -11.17 8.04 -8.74
C ASN A 136 -10.22 7.12 -9.51
N ILE A 137 -9.12 6.70 -8.89
CA ILE A 137 -8.17 5.76 -9.51
C ILE A 137 -8.85 4.41 -9.77
N LEU A 138 -9.64 3.90 -8.81
CA LEU A 138 -10.39 2.65 -8.98
C LEU A 138 -11.40 2.75 -10.13
N ASP A 139 -12.15 3.85 -10.20
CA ASP A 139 -13.16 4.06 -11.24
C ASP A 139 -12.51 4.02 -12.63
N SER A 140 -11.43 4.78 -12.83
CA SER A 140 -10.65 4.72 -14.07
C SER A 140 -10.11 3.30 -14.36
N ALA A 141 -9.65 2.57 -13.34
CA ALA A 141 -9.17 1.20 -13.50
C ALA A 141 -10.28 0.19 -13.92
N LEU A 142 -11.51 0.36 -13.44
CA LEU A 142 -12.65 -0.50 -13.80
C LEU A 142 -13.05 -0.37 -15.27
N HIS A 143 -12.86 0.81 -15.86
CA HIS A 143 -13.15 1.09 -17.27
C HIS A 143 -12.09 0.52 -18.23
N GLN A 144 -10.96 -0.02 -17.74
CA GLN A 144 -9.91 -0.60 -18.58
C GLN A 144 -9.96 -2.14 -18.64
N PRO A 145 -10.22 -2.75 -19.81
CA PRO A 145 -10.31 -4.20 -19.96
C PRO A 145 -9.03 -4.95 -19.56
N ARG A 146 -7.86 -4.32 -19.74
CA ARG A 146 -6.56 -4.91 -19.40
C ARG A 146 -6.35 -5.06 -17.89
N LEU A 147 -7.06 -4.28 -17.07
CA LEU A 147 -6.95 -4.31 -15.62
C LEU A 147 -7.98 -5.22 -14.96
N GLN A 148 -8.94 -5.77 -15.72
CA GLN A 148 -9.93 -6.71 -15.21
C GLN A 148 -9.37 -8.10 -14.90
N GLN A 149 -8.09 -8.36 -15.24
CA GLN A 149 -7.39 -9.60 -14.87
C GLN A 149 -7.02 -9.65 -13.38
N HIS A 150 -7.06 -8.51 -12.69
CA HIS A 150 -6.82 -8.41 -11.26
C HIS A 150 -8.13 -8.21 -10.51
N ASP A 151 -8.24 -8.74 -9.29
CA ASP A 151 -9.34 -8.41 -8.39
C ASP A 151 -9.17 -6.96 -7.91
N ASN A 152 -9.67 -6.02 -8.72
CA ASN A 152 -9.52 -4.60 -8.49
C ASN A 152 -10.18 -4.15 -7.20
N ILE A 153 -11.28 -4.80 -6.80
CA ILE A 153 -11.97 -4.52 -5.54
C ILE A 153 -11.11 -4.95 -4.36
N LEU A 154 -10.51 -6.15 -4.42
CA LEU A 154 -9.57 -6.60 -3.39
C LEU A 154 -8.36 -5.68 -3.30
N PHE A 155 -7.78 -5.28 -4.43
CA PHE A 155 -6.64 -4.37 -4.45
C PHE A 155 -6.98 -3.00 -3.84
N TYR A 156 -8.14 -2.42 -4.18
CA TYR A 156 -8.64 -1.19 -3.55
C TYR A 156 -8.79 -1.34 -2.03
N ARG A 157 -9.39 -2.45 -1.55
CA ARG A 157 -9.55 -2.71 -0.11
C ARG A 157 -8.20 -2.78 0.61
N ILE A 158 -7.18 -3.33 -0.05
CA ILE A 158 -5.80 -3.39 0.45
C ILE A 158 -5.18 -2.00 0.54
N LEU A 159 -5.34 -1.15 -0.48
CA LEU A 159 -4.86 0.24 -0.46
C LEU A 159 -5.56 1.05 0.64
N LEU A 160 -6.87 0.91 0.77
CA LEU A 160 -7.65 1.59 1.82
C LEU A 160 -7.21 1.13 3.22
N ALA A 161 -6.95 -0.16 3.40
CA ALA A 161 -6.43 -0.68 4.66
C ALA A 161 -5.02 -0.14 4.97
N ALA A 162 -4.14 -0.06 3.98
CA ALA A 162 -2.78 0.48 4.13
C ALA A 162 -2.80 1.95 4.59
N THR A 163 -3.64 2.78 3.97
CA THR A 163 -3.77 4.20 4.34
C THR A 163 -4.37 4.39 5.73
N ARG A 164 -5.30 3.52 6.15
CA ARG A 164 -5.84 3.51 7.52
C ARG A 164 -4.78 3.12 8.55
N ILE A 165 -3.94 2.12 8.28
CA ILE A 165 -2.81 1.77 9.15
C ILE A 165 -1.88 2.97 9.34
N ALA A 166 -1.60 3.74 8.28
CA ALA A 166 -0.82 4.96 8.37
C ALA A 166 -1.46 5.99 9.32
N GLN A 167 -2.78 6.20 9.19
CA GLN A 167 -3.54 7.14 10.02
C GLN A 167 -3.55 6.74 11.50
N LEU A 168 -3.74 5.46 11.81
CA LEU A 168 -3.71 4.96 13.19
C LEU A 168 -2.36 5.25 13.87
N HIS A 169 -1.25 4.97 13.19
CA HIS A 169 0.09 5.23 13.73
C HIS A 169 0.46 6.72 13.83
N CYS A 170 -0.25 7.60 13.11
CA CYS A 170 -0.14 9.03 13.31
C CYS A 170 -0.89 9.49 14.57
N ASN A 171 -2.08 8.93 14.83
CA ASN A 171 -2.93 9.31 15.96
C ASN A 171 -2.43 8.77 17.31
N GLU A 172 -1.88 7.54 17.35
CA GLU A 172 -1.32 6.94 18.57
C GLU A 172 -0.17 7.76 19.20
N ASN A 173 0.47 8.65 18.43
CA ASN A 173 1.52 9.55 18.94
C ASN A 173 1.02 10.98 19.22
N ALA A 174 -0.18 11.35 18.77
CA ALA A 174 -0.78 12.63 19.14
C ALA A 174 -1.24 12.59 20.62
N ASP A 175 -1.74 11.45 21.07
CA ASP A 175 -2.18 11.25 22.45
C ASP A 175 -1.00 11.13 23.45
N SER A 176 0.20 10.76 23.01
CA SER A 176 1.40 10.70 23.85
C SER A 176 2.15 12.04 23.98
N LEU A 177 1.73 13.06 23.21
CA LEU A 177 2.26 14.43 23.30
C LEU A 177 1.37 15.37 24.14
N ILE A 178 0.26 14.86 24.69
CA ILE A 178 -0.69 15.60 25.54
C ILE A 178 -0.63 15.15 27.02
N GLN A 179 0.26 14.22 27.37
CA GLN A 179 0.56 13.84 28.76
C GLN A 179 1.91 14.41 29.21
#